data_AF-A0A496RDA1-F1
#
_entry.id   AF-A0A496RDA1-F1
#
_cell.length_a   1.000
_cell.length_b   1.000
_cell.length_c   1.000
_cell.angle_alpha   90.00
_cell.angle_beta   90.00
_cell.angle_gamma   90.00
#
_symmetry.space_group_name_H-M   'P 1'
#
loop_
_entity.id
_entity.type
_entity.pdbx_description
1 polymer ?
#
loop_
_entity_poly.entity_id
_entity_poly.type
_entity_poly.pdbx_seq_one_letter_code
_entity_poly.pdbx_strand_id
1 'polypeptide(L)'
;MSASRILYRGIEKALKEQDESLEKRRKKIEDLFIRSVPDVPAGMVSQMFAYYLSRTGGSVENLRNLAYHLIDVADLFAGEYDTRNNPLDEEEWRAIRDFTNNYAQDIDEDILTYVMQLVIENGAFD
;
A
#
# COMPACT_ATOMS: atom_id res chain seq x y z
N MET A 1 14.73 -11.39 1.05
CA MET A 1 14.71 -10.13 0.26
C MET A 1 13.37 -9.51 0.59
N SER A 2 13.32 -8.32 1.21
CA SER A 2 12.04 -7.76 1.70
C SER A 2 11.04 -7.53 0.55
N ALA A 3 9.75 -7.72 0.84
CA ALA A 3 8.65 -7.65 -0.13
C ALA A 3 8.59 -6.28 -0.83
N SER A 4 8.87 -5.20 -0.11
CA SER A 4 9.01 -3.84 -0.65
C SER A 4 10.07 -3.70 -1.73
N ARG A 5 11.22 -4.40 -1.60
CA ARG A 5 12.26 -4.36 -2.65
C ARG A 5 11.82 -5.05 -3.93
N ILE A 6 11.03 -6.13 -3.82
CA ILE A 6 10.48 -6.83 -4.98
C ILE A 6 9.41 -5.96 -5.64
N LEU A 7 8.53 -5.36 -4.84
CA LEU A 7 7.51 -4.42 -5.29
C LEU A 7 8.15 -3.23 -6.03
N TYR A 8 9.11 -2.53 -5.42
CA TYR A 8 9.81 -1.39 -6.02
C TYR A 8 10.41 -1.74 -7.39
N ARG A 9 11.15 -2.85 -7.49
CA ARG A 9 11.77 -3.29 -8.75
C ARG A 9 10.72 -3.65 -9.80
N GLY A 10 9.63 -4.28 -9.39
CA GLY A 10 8.51 -4.62 -10.25
C GLY A 10 7.84 -3.38 -10.84
N ILE A 11 7.59 -2.38 -10.00
CA ILE A 11 7.00 -1.11 -10.42
C ILE A 11 7.93 -0.36 -11.37
N GLU A 12 9.21 -0.21 -11.02
CA GLU A 12 10.20 0.45 -11.90
C GLU A 12 10.33 -0.24 -13.25
N LYS A 13 10.18 -1.57 -13.30
CA LYS A 13 10.12 -2.30 -14.57
C LYS A 13 8.85 -1.96 -15.36
N ALA A 14 7.67 -1.98 -14.73
CA ALA A 14 6.40 -1.65 -15.36
C ALA A 14 6.36 -0.21 -15.90
N LEU A 15 7.02 0.74 -15.23
CA LEU A 15 7.10 2.14 -15.67
C LEU A 15 8.00 2.35 -16.90
N LYS A 16 8.98 1.47 -17.14
CA LYS A 16 9.94 1.57 -18.27
C LYS A 16 9.40 0.99 -19.58
N GLU A 17 8.31 0.23 -19.55
CA GLU A 17 7.73 -0.40 -20.73
C GLU A 17 7.00 0.62 -21.62
N GLN A 18 7.69 1.19 -22.61
CA GLN A 18 7.25 2.35 -23.41
C GLN A 18 5.95 2.14 -24.19
N ASP A 19 5.67 0.93 -24.68
CA ASP A 19 4.52 0.64 -25.57
C ASP A 19 3.26 0.16 -24.83
N GLU A 20 3.28 0.14 -23.49
CA GLU A 20 2.17 -0.35 -22.71
C GLU A 20 1.18 0.76 -22.33
N SER A 21 -0.12 0.49 -22.47
CA SER A 21 -1.17 1.43 -22.08
C SER A 21 -1.14 1.70 -20.56
N LEU A 22 -1.53 2.91 -20.16
CA LEU A 22 -1.60 3.30 -18.76
C LEU A 22 -2.45 2.34 -17.91
N GLU A 23 -3.57 1.86 -18.46
CA GLU A 23 -4.45 0.87 -17.82
C GLU A 23 -3.73 -0.44 -17.53
N LYS A 24 -2.98 -0.98 -18.51
CA LYS A 24 -2.18 -2.20 -18.31
C LYS A 24 -1.07 -2.00 -17.29
N ARG A 25 -0.39 -0.84 -17.29
CA ARG A 25 0.62 -0.52 -16.27
C ARG A 25 0.01 -0.47 -14.87
N ARG A 26 -1.13 0.20 -14.70
CA ARG A 26 -1.85 0.26 -13.41
C ARG A 26 -2.20 -1.14 -12.91
N LYS A 27 -2.77 -1.98 -13.78
CA LYS A 27 -3.11 -3.36 -13.43
C LYS A 27 -1.88 -4.19 -13.02
N LYS A 28 -0.76 -4.05 -13.72
CA LYS A 28 0.48 -4.73 -13.34
C LYS A 28 0.98 -4.28 -11.96
N ILE A 29 0.90 -2.98 -11.66
CA ILE A 29 1.32 -2.45 -10.36
C ILE A 29 0.39 -2.95 -9.26
N GLU A 30 -0.92 -2.96 -9.49
CA GLU A 30 -1.91 -3.53 -8.56
C GLU A 30 -1.63 -5.02 -8.29
N ASP A 31 -1.42 -5.83 -9.34
CA ASP A 31 -1.08 -7.24 -9.22
C ASP A 31 0.22 -7.47 -8.44
N LEU A 32 1.21 -6.58 -8.61
CA LEU A 32 2.46 -6.63 -7.85
C LEU A 32 2.23 -6.29 -6.37
N PHE A 33 1.39 -5.29 -6.09
CA PHE A 33 1.07 -4.86 -4.73
C PHE A 33 0.30 -5.93 -3.96
N ILE A 34 -0.71 -6.54 -4.57
CA ILE A 34 -1.44 -7.69 -3.98
C ILE A 34 -0.47 -8.82 -3.61
N ARG A 35 0.51 -9.11 -4.46
CA ARG A 35 1.50 -10.17 -4.21
C ARG A 35 2.53 -9.81 -3.14
N SER A 36 2.75 -8.54 -2.85
CA SER A 36 3.70 -8.12 -1.81
C SER A 36 3.15 -8.22 -0.39
N VAL A 37 1.83 -8.34 -0.23
CA VAL A 37 1.15 -8.46 1.07
C VAL A 37 0.25 -9.70 1.09
N PRO A 38 0.83 -10.91 1.06
CA PRO A 38 0.06 -12.15 0.90
C PRO A 38 -0.88 -12.46 2.07
N ASP A 39 -0.61 -11.92 3.25
CA ASP A 39 -1.36 -12.16 4.48
C ASP A 39 -2.54 -11.19 4.68
N VAL A 40 -2.77 -10.29 3.70
CA VAL A 40 -3.88 -9.34 3.70
C VAL A 40 -4.89 -9.72 2.61
N PRO A 41 -6.21 -9.64 2.87
CA PRO A 41 -7.22 -9.91 1.86
C PRO A 41 -7.02 -9.08 0.60
N ALA A 42 -6.93 -9.73 -0.57
CA ALA A 42 -6.67 -9.05 -1.84
C ALA A 42 -7.67 -7.91 -2.14
N GLY A 43 -8.93 -8.05 -1.70
CA GLY A 43 -9.94 -6.99 -1.83
C GLY A 43 -9.58 -5.71 -1.07
N MET A 44 -9.01 -5.83 0.13
CA MET A 44 -8.51 -4.70 0.92
C MET A 44 -7.32 -4.03 0.22
N VAL A 45 -6.39 -4.83 -0.28
CA VAL A 45 -5.19 -4.34 -0.98
C VAL A 45 -5.56 -3.60 -2.27
N SER A 46 -6.53 -4.11 -3.03
CA SER A 46 -7.08 -3.42 -4.20
C SER A 46 -7.75 -2.09 -3.84
N GLN A 47 -8.48 -2.02 -2.72
CA GLN A 47 -9.07 -0.76 -2.26
C GLN A 47 -8.02 0.27 -1.86
N MET A 48 -6.98 -0.14 -1.14
CA MET A 48 -5.83 0.72 -0.82
C MET A 48 -5.14 1.22 -2.08
N PHE A 49 -4.89 0.34 -3.05
CA PHE A 49 -4.33 0.72 -4.34
C PHE A 49 -5.18 1.80 -5.02
N ALA A 50 -6.49 1.62 -5.07
CA ALA A 50 -7.42 2.59 -5.65
C ALA A 50 -7.40 3.94 -4.93
N TYR A 51 -7.34 3.93 -3.59
CA TYR A 51 -7.20 5.13 -2.77
C TYR A 51 -5.93 5.91 -3.15
N TYR A 52 -4.76 5.26 -3.15
CA TYR A 52 -3.51 5.92 -3.49
C TYR A 52 -3.43 6.37 -4.96
N LEU A 53 -4.00 5.58 -5.87
CA LEU A 53 -4.09 5.96 -7.27
C LEU A 53 -4.94 7.23 -7.45
N SER A 54 -6.02 7.38 -6.68
CA SER A 54 -6.85 8.61 -6.70
C SER A 54 -6.11 9.83 -6.11
N ARG A 55 -5.37 9.67 -5.01
CA ARG A 55 -4.58 10.76 -4.41
C ARG A 55 -3.49 11.28 -5.33
N THR A 56 -2.88 10.38 -6.11
CA THR A 56 -1.83 10.71 -7.07
C THR A 56 -2.37 11.24 -8.41
N GLY A 57 -3.69 11.37 -8.60
CA GLY A 57 -4.28 11.89 -9.84
C GLY A 57 -4.12 11.00 -11.07
N GLY A 58 -3.63 9.76 -10.89
CA GLY A 58 -3.59 8.72 -11.92
C GLY A 58 -2.71 8.96 -13.15
N SER A 59 -1.85 9.97 -13.20
CA SER A 59 -0.95 10.21 -14.34
C SER A 59 0.26 9.27 -14.33
N VAL A 60 0.93 9.07 -15.49
CA VAL A 60 2.17 8.27 -15.58
C VAL A 60 3.28 8.84 -14.69
N GLU A 61 3.41 10.17 -14.67
CA GLU A 61 4.40 10.88 -13.86
C GLU A 61 4.19 10.64 -12.37
N ASN A 62 2.93 10.49 -11.96
CA ASN A 62 2.56 10.26 -10.57
C ASN A 62 2.57 8.79 -10.16
N LEU A 63 2.72 7.84 -11.10
CA LEU A 63 2.84 6.41 -10.76
C LEU A 63 4.11 6.08 -9.97
N ARG A 64 5.18 6.89 -10.10
CA ARG A 64 6.36 6.73 -9.25
C ARG A 64 6.10 7.20 -7.82
N ASN A 65 5.36 8.29 -7.65
CA ASN A 65 4.96 8.75 -6.31
C ASN A 65 4.04 7.73 -5.64
N LEU A 66 3.09 7.18 -6.41
CA LEU A 66 2.27 6.05 -5.98
C LEU A 66 3.13 4.89 -5.47
N ALA A 67 4.23 4.55 -6.17
CA ALA A 67 5.10 3.46 -5.78
C ALA A 67 5.67 3.61 -4.36
N TYR A 68 6.04 4.82 -3.94
CA TYR A 68 6.56 5.07 -2.59
C TYR A 68 5.50 4.76 -1.53
N HIS A 69 4.29 5.30 -1.68
CA HIS A 69 3.19 5.00 -0.76
C HIS A 69 2.85 3.50 -0.72
N LEU A 70 2.82 2.82 -1.87
CA LEU A 70 2.54 1.37 -1.90
C LEU A 70 3.63 0.55 -1.20
N ILE A 71 4.89 1.01 -1.23
CA ILE A 71 6.00 0.36 -0.52
C ILE A 71 5.83 0.54 0.98
N ASP A 72 5.57 1.75 1.44
CA ASP A 72 5.40 2.05 2.86
C ASP A 72 4.22 1.26 3.45
N VAL A 73 3.13 1.14 2.70
CA VAL A 73 1.95 0.34 3.08
C VAL A 73 2.24 -1.16 3.01
N ALA A 74 3.02 -1.63 2.04
CA ALA A 74 3.43 -3.03 2.00
C ALA A 74 4.30 -3.41 3.21
N ASP A 75 5.25 -2.55 3.59
CA ASP A 75 6.08 -2.74 4.77
C ASP A 75 5.24 -2.67 6.05
N LEU A 76 4.22 -1.80 6.11
CA LEU A 76 3.24 -1.77 7.20
C LEU A 76 2.54 -3.10 7.40
N PHE A 77 1.95 -3.67 6.35
CA PHE A 77 1.24 -4.95 6.48
C PHE A 77 2.17 -6.17 6.58
N ALA A 78 3.48 -5.98 6.37
CA ALA A 78 4.50 -6.99 6.63
C ALA A 78 5.09 -6.92 8.06
N GLY A 79 4.67 -5.96 8.89
CA GLY A 79 5.25 -5.74 10.22
C GLY A 79 6.65 -5.07 10.20
N GLU A 80 7.07 -4.54 9.06
CA GLU A 80 8.39 -3.94 8.81
C GLU A 80 8.34 -2.40 8.70
N TYR A 81 7.25 -1.74 9.14
CA TYR A 81 7.07 -0.29 8.99
C TYR A 81 8.17 0.53 9.69
N ASP A 82 8.76 1.49 8.96
CA ASP A 82 9.76 2.40 9.51
C ASP A 82 9.10 3.59 10.23
N THR A 83 8.80 3.39 11.52
CA THR A 83 8.21 4.41 12.39
C THR A 83 9.09 5.64 12.59
N ARG A 84 10.41 5.58 12.29
CA ARG A 84 11.33 6.72 12.50
C ARG A 84 11.24 7.77 11.41
N ASN A 85 10.97 7.33 10.19
CA ASN A 85 10.83 8.23 9.04
C ASN A 85 9.38 8.63 8.76
N ASN A 86 8.41 7.93 9.38
CA ASN A 86 6.96 8.15 9.32
C ASN A 86 6.47 8.80 8.02
N PRO A 87 6.54 8.09 6.89
CA PRO A 87 6.20 8.65 5.58
C PRO A 87 4.70 8.92 5.38
N LEU A 88 3.83 8.29 6.18
CA LEU A 88 2.38 8.37 6.05
C LEU A 88 1.81 9.61 6.76
N ASP A 89 0.96 10.37 6.07
CA ASP A 89 0.22 11.49 6.63
C ASP A 89 -1.02 11.06 7.43
N GLU A 90 -1.63 12.01 8.14
CA GLU A 90 -2.79 11.74 9.00
C GLU A 90 -4.01 11.19 8.23
N GLU A 91 -4.21 11.63 6.98
CA GLU A 91 -5.30 11.15 6.13
C GLU A 91 -5.05 9.70 5.69
N GLU A 92 -3.79 9.33 5.41
CA GLU A 92 -3.38 7.95 5.14
C GLU A 92 -3.64 7.06 6.33
N TRP A 93 -3.26 7.49 7.55
CA TRP A 93 -3.50 6.71 8.76
C TRP A 93 -4.98 6.47 9.03
N ARG A 94 -5.84 7.48 8.80
CA ARG A 94 -7.30 7.33 8.90
C ARG A 94 -7.83 6.34 7.85
N ALA A 95 -7.34 6.42 6.62
CA ALA A 95 -7.73 5.47 5.57
C ALA A 95 -7.31 4.03 5.91
N ILE A 96 -6.07 3.84 6.39
CA ILE A 96 -5.55 2.54 6.83
C ILE A 96 -6.41 1.96 7.95
N ARG A 97 -6.78 2.76 8.94
CA ARG A 97 -7.71 2.36 10.00
C ARG A 97 -9.03 1.86 9.41
N ASP A 98 -9.65 2.66 8.53
CA ASP A 98 -10.96 2.36 7.98
C ASP A 98 -10.93 1.07 7.16
N PHE A 99 -9.89 0.88 6.33
CA PHE A 99 -9.68 -0.38 5.61
C PHE A 99 -9.48 -1.56 6.57
N THR A 100 -8.62 -1.41 7.58
CA THR A 100 -8.32 -2.47 8.54
C THR A 100 -9.55 -2.88 9.33
N ASN A 101 -10.38 -1.91 9.76
CA ASN A 101 -11.64 -2.16 10.44
C ASN A 101 -12.66 -2.89 9.55
N ASN A 102 -12.76 -2.50 8.27
CA ASN A 102 -13.68 -3.14 7.32
C ASN A 102 -13.33 -4.61 7.03
N TYR A 103 -12.07 -4.99 7.22
CA TYR A 103 -11.55 -6.33 6.96
C TYR A 103 -11.07 -7.04 8.24
N ALA A 104 -11.40 -6.53 9.43
CA ALA A 104 -10.83 -7.01 10.69
C ALA A 104 -11.07 -8.51 10.97
N GLN A 105 -12.12 -9.10 10.40
CA GLN A 105 -12.42 -10.54 10.53
C GLN A 105 -11.60 -11.42 9.58
N ASP A 106 -11.01 -10.82 8.53
CA ASP A 106 -10.33 -11.52 7.45
C ASP A 106 -8.80 -11.32 7.49
N ILE A 107 -8.31 -10.46 8.37
CA ILE A 107 -6.87 -10.20 8.58
C ILE A 107 -6.38 -11.03 9.78
N ASP A 108 -5.13 -11.49 9.72
CA ASP A 108 -4.47 -12.14 10.84
C ASP A 108 -4.44 -11.23 12.10
N GLU A 109 -4.69 -11.82 13.27
CA GLU A 109 -4.82 -11.08 14.53
C GLU A 109 -3.54 -10.30 14.90
N ASP A 110 -2.35 -10.86 14.61
CA ASP A 110 -1.07 -10.21 14.90
C ASP A 110 -0.88 -8.98 14.01
N ILE A 111 -1.21 -9.10 12.72
CA ILE A 111 -1.15 -7.98 11.76
C ILE A 111 -2.18 -6.91 12.15
N LEU A 112 -3.42 -7.31 12.45
CA LEU A 112 -4.47 -6.40 12.89
C LEU A 112 -4.03 -5.62 14.12
N THR A 113 -3.51 -6.30 15.13
CA THR A 113 -3.03 -5.69 16.37
C THR A 113 -1.88 -4.71 16.11
N TYR A 114 -0.89 -5.13 15.32
CA TYR A 114 0.24 -4.30 14.94
C TYR A 114 -0.18 -3.01 14.24
N VAL A 115 -1.02 -3.12 13.20
CA VAL A 115 -1.48 -1.97 12.41
C VAL A 115 -2.32 -1.03 13.27
N MET A 116 -3.23 -1.57 14.09
CA MET A 116 -4.08 -0.75 14.95
C MET A 116 -3.30 -0.03 16.06
N GLN A 117 -2.24 -0.65 16.59
CA GLN A 117 -1.34 0.04 17.52
C GLN A 117 -0.68 1.25 16.85
N LEU A 118 -0.18 1.10 15.62
CA LEU A 118 0.44 2.20 14.87
C LEU A 118 -0.57 3.31 14.52
N VAL A 119 -1.81 2.95 14.16
CA VAL A 119 -2.90 3.92 13.95
C VAL A 119 -3.14 4.78 15.20
N ILE A 120 -3.17 4.15 16.39
CA ILE A 120 -3.35 4.84 17.66
C ILE A 120 -2.16 5.76 17.96
N GLU A 121 -0.93 5.26 17.80
CA GLU A 121 0.30 6.01 18.06
C GLU A 121 0.44 7.24 17.15
N ASN A 122 -0.13 7.19 15.94
CA ASN A 122 -0.13 8.29 14.98
C ASN A 122 -1.37 9.21 15.09
N GLY A 123 -2.20 9.04 16.12
CA GLY A 123 -3.32 9.94 16.40
C GLY A 123 -4.51 9.81 15.45
N ALA A 124 -4.61 8.71 14.70
CA ALA A 124 -5.72 8.47 13.78
C ALA A 124 -6.86 7.66 14.42
N PHE A 125 -7.11 7.80 15.73
CA PHE A 125 -8.11 7.02 16.48
C PHE A 125 -9.46 7.74 16.67
N ASP A 126 -9.59 8.97 16.17
CA ASP A 126 -10.76 9.84 16.37
C ASP A 126 -12.07 9.35 15.72
#